data_AF-A0A9P7VV41-F1
#
_entry.id   AF-A0A9P7VV41-F1
#
_cell.length_a   1.000
_cell.length_b   1.000
_cell.length_c   1.000
_cell.angle_alpha   90.00
_cell.angle_beta   90.00
_cell.angle_gamma   90.00
#
_symmetry.space_group_name_H-M   'P 1'
#
loop_
_entity.id
_entity.type
_entity.pdbx_description
1 polymer ?
#
loop_
_entity_poly.entity_id
_entity_poly.type
_entity_poly.pdbx_seq_one_letter_code
_entity_poly.pdbx_strand_id
1 'polypeptide(L)' 'KRDFMQRYEKAIEPFTKGRGIRWEIQVAEMDRDLWNENGMSPPPGGSDGELLWRKLDRAIPYPAEHLELS' A
#
# COMPACT_ATOMS: atom_id res chain seq x y z
N LYS A 1 3.95 13.88 1.67
CA LYS A 1 4.91 13.21 2.59
C LYS A 1 4.70 13.64 4.06
N ARG A 2 4.66 14.94 4.41
CA ARG A 2 4.40 15.39 5.81
C ARG A 2 3.03 14.96 6.36
N ASP A 3 1.96 15.11 5.57
CA ASP A 3 0.61 14.71 5.99
C ASP A 3 0.49 13.22 6.31
N PHE A 4 1.21 12.37 5.58
CA PHE A 4 1.31 10.94 5.87
C PHE A 4 1.89 10.72 7.28
N MET A 5 3.01 11.38 7.60
CA MET A 5 3.62 11.26 8.92
C MET A 5 2.68 11.72 10.04
N GLN A 6 1.92 12.79 9.84
CA GLN A 6 0.92 13.24 10.82
C GLN A 6 -0.19 12.21 11.07
N ARG A 7 -0.71 11.58 10.01
CA ARG A 7 -1.72 10.52 10.12
C ARG A 7 -1.15 9.27 10.78
N TYR A 8 0.05 8.87 10.39
CA TYR A 8 0.77 7.75 10.98
C TYR A 8 0.99 7.97 12.49
N GLU A 9 1.53 9.12 12.89
CA GLU A 9 1.77 9.50 14.30
C GLU A 9 0.50 9.37 15.13
N LYS A 10 -0.61 9.93 14.63
CA LYS A 10 -1.90 9.89 15.31
C LYS A 10 -2.43 8.45 15.47
N ALA A 11 -2.22 7.60 14.47
CA ALA A 11 -2.68 6.21 14.49
C ALA A 11 -1.87 5.35 15.48
N ILE A 12 -0.55 5.57 15.56
CA ILE A 12 0.36 4.72 16.33
C ILE A 12 0.59 5.21 17.77
N GLU A 13 0.31 6.48 18.07
CA GLU A 13 0.52 7.10 19.38
C GLU A 13 -0.07 6.31 20.56
N PRO A 14 -1.32 5.79 20.51
CA PRO A 14 -1.89 5.01 21.61
C PRO A 14 -1.14 3.71 21.95
N PHE A 15 -0.25 3.27 21.06
CA PHE A 15 0.52 2.04 21.17
C PHE A 15 2.01 2.28 21.40
N THR A 16 2.50 3.53 21.29
CA THR A 16 3.93 3.89 21.36
C THR A 16 4.18 4.98 22.41
N LYS A 17 4.41 6.24 22.00
CA LYS A 17 4.73 7.36 22.89
C LYS A 17 3.64 7.62 23.93
N GLY A 18 2.38 7.36 23.60
CA GLY A 18 1.25 7.44 24.54
C GLY A 18 1.35 6.45 25.71
N ARG A 19 2.25 5.46 25.62
CA ARG A 19 2.59 4.50 26.69
C ARG A 19 3.99 4.71 27.25
N GLY A 20 4.66 5.82 26.93
CA GLY A 20 6.03 6.11 27.35
C GLY A 20 7.12 5.36 26.59
N ILE A 21 6.79 4.69 25.47
CA ILE A 21 7.77 3.97 24.65
C ILE A 21 8.55 4.95 23.77
N ARG A 22 9.89 4.88 23.80
CA ARG A 22 10.75 5.56 22.82
C ARG A 22 10.72 4.78 21.51
N TRP A 23 10.51 5.47 20.40
CA TRP A 23 10.27 4.80 19.11
C TRP A 23 10.83 5.63 17.95
N GLU A 24 10.99 4.99 16.80
CA GLU A 24 11.51 5.56 15.56
C GLU A 24 10.78 4.93 14.36
N ILE A 25 10.66 5.67 13.25
CA ILE A 25 10.21 5.16 11.96
C ILE A 25 11.01 5.76 10.82
N GLN A 26 11.24 4.93 9.80
CA GLN A 26 11.65 5.33 8.47
C GLN A 26 10.68 4.74 7.44
N VAL A 27 10.44 5.46 6.34
CA VAL A 27 9.70 4.96 5.18
C VAL A 27 10.66 4.91 4.00
N ALA A 28 10.68 3.78 3.30
CA ALA A 28 11.42 3.59 2.05
C ALA A 28 10.44 3.33 0.89
N GLU A 29 10.79 3.80 -0.30
CA GLU A 29 10.07 3.51 -1.54
C GLU A 29 10.76 2.31 -2.19
N MET A 30 9.97 1.32 -2.63
CA MET A 30 10.44 0.09 -3.29
C MET A 30 9.90 0.06 -4.72
N ASP A 31 10.58 -0.67 -5.60
CA ASP A 31 10.13 -0.86 -6.97
C ASP A 31 8.80 -1.63 -7.00
N ARG A 32 7.80 -1.04 -7.66
CA ARG A 32 6.45 -1.61 -7.78
C ARG A 32 6.45 -2.85 -8.66
N ASP A 33 7.27 -2.89 -9.70
CA ASP A 33 7.26 -3.95 -10.70
C ASP A 33 7.80 -5.28 -10.16
N LEU A 34 8.46 -5.22 -8.99
CA LEU A 34 8.95 -6.39 -8.26
C LEU A 34 7.96 -6.93 -7.21
N TRP A 35 6.81 -6.28 -7.02
CA TRP A 35 5.81 -6.70 -6.03
C TRP A 35 4.80 -7.68 -6.63
N ASN A 36 4.60 -8.81 -5.95
CA ASN A 36 3.56 -9.79 -6.28
C ASN A 36 2.73 -10.13 -5.04
N GLU A 37 1.42 -10.31 -5.22
CA GLU A 37 0.47 -10.80 -4.24
C GLU A 37 -0.22 -12.06 -4.79
N ASN A 38 -0.10 -13.19 -4.06
CA ASN A 38 -0.55 -14.51 -4.54
C ASN A 38 -0.02 -14.88 -5.95
N GLY A 39 1.21 -14.44 -6.27
CA GLY A 39 1.84 -14.68 -7.57
C GLY A 39 1.37 -13.78 -8.71
N MET A 40 0.62 -12.72 -8.42
CA MET A 40 0.14 -11.75 -9.40
C MET A 40 0.68 -10.36 -9.08
N SER A 41 1.09 -9.61 -10.11
CA SER A 41 1.34 -8.17 -9.96
C SER A 41 0.02 -7.47 -9.61
N PRO A 42 0.00 -6.59 -8.59
CA PRO A 42 -1.21 -5.85 -8.28
C PRO A 42 -1.57 -4.84 -9.38
N PRO A 43 -2.87 -4.60 -9.60
CA PRO A 43 -3.34 -3.68 -10.62
C PRO A 43 -2.85 -2.25 -10.37
N PRO A 44 -2.70 -1.41 -11.41
CA PRO A 44 -2.33 0.01 -11.25
C PRO A 44 -3.29 0.74 -10.31
N GLY A 45 -2.79 1.73 -9.57
CA GLY A 45 -3.61 2.53 -8.66
C GLY A 45 -4.72 3.28 -9.40
N GLY A 46 -5.95 3.23 -8.88
CA GLY A 46 -7.12 3.85 -9.51
C GLY A 46 -7.68 3.11 -10.72
N SER A 47 -7.11 1.97 -11.12
CA SER A 47 -7.67 1.14 -12.20
C SER A 47 -8.92 0.37 -11.76
N ASP A 48 -9.71 -0.10 -12.73
CA ASP A 48 -10.86 -0.98 -12.47
C ASP A 48 -10.45 -2.28 -11.77
N GLY A 49 -9.23 -2.77 -12.04
CA GLY A 49 -8.63 -3.90 -11.33
C GLY A 49 -8.47 -3.62 -9.84
N GLU A 50 -7.94 -2.44 -9.47
CA GLU A 50 -7.78 -2.05 -8.05
C GLU A 50 -9.14 -1.91 -7.36
N LEU A 51 -10.12 -1.30 -8.03
CA LEU A 51 -11.48 -1.16 -7.50
C LEU A 51 -12.13 -2.53 -7.25
N LEU A 52 -11.92 -3.49 -8.17
CA LEU A 52 -12.43 -4.84 -8.04
C LEU A 52 -11.74 -5.61 -6.89
N TRP A 53 -10.41 -5.52 -6.79
CA TRP A 53 -9.64 -6.12 -5.69
C TRP A 53 -10.10 -5.54 -4.34
N ARG A 54 -10.25 -4.22 -4.24
CA ARG A 54 -10.76 -3.55 -3.03
C ARG A 54 -12.17 -4.00 -2.66
N LYS A 55 -13.05 -4.17 -3.64
CA LYS A 55 -14.44 -4.60 -3.40
C LYS A 55 -14.52 -6.04 -2.89
N LEU A 56 -13.64 -6.92 -3.39
CA LEU A 56 -13.63 -8.34 -3.04
C LEU A 56 -12.69 -8.69 -1.88
N ASP A 57 -11.85 -7.74 -1.48
CA ASP A 57 -10.82 -7.88 -0.44
C ASP A 57 -9.87 -9.07 -0.68
N ARG A 58 -9.49 -9.29 -1.94
CA ARG A 58 -8.54 -10.34 -2.33
C ARG A 58 -7.97 -10.10 -3.72
N ALA A 59 -6.76 -10.60 -3.93
CA ALA A 59 -6.14 -10.69 -5.24
C ALA A 59 -6.91 -11.67 -6.15
N ILE A 60 -7.35 -11.19 -7.31
CA ILE A 60 -7.97 -12.02 -8.36
C ILE A 60 -7.39 -11.67 -9.74
N PRO A 61 -7.44 -12.60 -10.70
CA PRO A 61 -7.06 -12.29 -12.07
C PRO A 61 -7.86 -11.10 -12.60
N TYR A 62 -7.15 -10.13 -13.18
CA TYR A 62 -7.73 -8.99 -13.89
C TYR A 62 -7.09 -8.93 -15.28
N PRO A 63 -7.79 -8.38 -16.29
CA PRO A 63 -7.23 -8.28 -17.63
C PRO A 63 -5.91 -7.49 -17.61
N ALA A 64 -4.86 -8.06 -18.18
CA ALA A 64 -3.54 -7.45 -18.29
C ALA A 64 -3.47 -6.38 -19.41
N GLU A 65 -4.58 -5.76 -19.77
CA GLU A 65 -4.74 -4.97 -21.01
C GLU A 65 -4.14 -3.56 -20.96
N HIS A 66 -3.30 -3.26 -19.96
CA HIS A 66 -2.57 -1.98 -19.87
C HIS A 66 -1.08 -2.13 -19.52
N LEU A 67 -0.49 -3.32 -19.65
CA LEU A 67 0.97 -3.50 -19.52
C LEU A 67 1.76 -3.10 -20.77
N GLU A 68 1.09 -2.73 -21.86
CA GLU A 68 1.74 -2.07 -23.00
C GLU A 68 1.41 -0.58 -22.98
N LEU A 69 2.33 0.21 -22.41
CA LEU A 69 2.91 1.41 -23.03
C LEU A 69 3.94 1.99 -22.04
N SER A 70 5.20 1.82 -22.43
CA SER A 70 6.45 2.52 -22.03
C SER A 70 6.40 3.53 -20.88
#